data_AF-A0A2G9MS47-F1
#
_entry.id   AF-A0A2G9MS47-F1
#
_cell.length_a   1.000
_cell.length_b   1.000
_cell.length_c   1.000
_cell.angle_alpha   90.00
_cell.angle_beta   90.00
_cell.angle_gamma   90.00
#
_symmetry.space_group_name_H-M   'P 1'
#
loop_
_entity.id
_entity.type
_entity.pdbx_description
1 polymer ?
#
loop_
_entity_poly.entity_id
_entity_poly.type
_entity_poly.pdbx_seq_one_letter_code
_entity_poly.pdbx_strand_id
1 'polypeptide(L)'
;MHGSDAFRIKYNEENINEVEEFLDTSIEKRIFLISSVRGAAPDEIAKVIKYIDSIKSRGFQVYYPSRHTFQDTPSVLTIMNTNKYIIKHSGKIHIFYNPASEGSVVDLGMTFANQKKLTLANPEVLRNKLLDYISLFVKKYSNHTLKYGESTFVNKMLEEKQRLTTLDEYVVTWNGRNKEDLFKLGMAFGFDLPIVLANKKDVVQTEKKSPENFLLELDARYSSK
;
A
#
# COMPACT_ATOMS: atom_id res chain seq x y z
N MET A 1 -22.31 -3.85 19.61
CA MET A 1 -21.06 -4.37 20.20
C MET A 1 -19.96 -4.27 19.16
N HIS A 2 -19.24 -3.14 19.10
CA HIS A 2 -18.02 -2.99 18.30
C HIS A 2 -16.84 -3.34 19.22
N GLY A 3 -16.42 -4.61 19.19
CA GLY A 3 -15.37 -5.14 20.05
C GLY A 3 -14.02 -4.46 19.78
N SER A 4 -13.57 -3.70 20.77
CA SER A 4 -12.23 -3.40 21.32
C SER A 4 -10.91 -3.72 20.60
N ASP A 5 -10.87 -4.27 19.39
CA ASP A 5 -9.66 -4.25 18.56
C ASP A 5 -9.60 -2.90 17.84
N ALA A 6 -9.42 -1.84 18.64
CA ALA A 6 -8.97 -0.56 18.14
C ALA A 6 -7.71 -0.84 17.32
N PHE A 7 -7.83 -0.78 15.99
CA PHE A 7 -6.71 -0.78 15.07
C PHE A 7 -5.70 0.20 15.65
N ARG A 8 -4.58 -0.31 16.18
CA ARG A 8 -3.53 0.54 16.76
C ARG A 8 -2.84 1.26 15.61
N ILE A 9 -3.54 2.23 15.05
CA ILE A 9 -2.99 3.19 14.12
C ILE A 9 -1.98 3.99 14.92
N LYS A 10 -0.73 3.97 14.48
CA LYS A 10 0.35 4.74 15.09
C LYS A 10 0.91 5.73 14.10
N TYR A 11 0.90 6.99 14.51
CA TYR A 11 1.49 8.11 13.81
C TYR A 11 2.79 8.51 14.49
N ASN A 12 3.66 9.22 13.76
CA ASN A 12 4.79 9.89 14.36
C ASN A 12 4.28 11.07 15.20
N GLU A 13 4.52 11.04 16.52
CA GLU A 13 4.04 12.06 17.46
C GLU A 13 4.53 13.47 17.10
N GLU A 14 5.74 13.58 16.54
CA GLU A 14 6.31 14.85 16.06
C GLU A 14 5.47 15.51 14.95
N ASN A 15 4.64 14.72 14.26
CA ASN A 15 3.83 15.18 13.13
C ASN A 15 2.33 14.97 13.38
N ILE A 16 1.90 14.78 14.64
CA ILE A 16 0.49 14.48 14.95
C ILE A 16 -0.45 15.59 14.46
N ASN A 17 -0.06 16.86 14.62
CA ASN A 17 -0.84 18.00 14.15
C ASN A 17 -1.07 17.97 12.63
N GLU A 18 -0.08 17.54 11.83
CA GLU A 18 -0.24 17.40 10.38
C GLU A 18 -1.20 16.25 10.02
N VAL A 19 -1.20 15.19 10.82
CA VAL A 19 -2.13 14.06 10.65
C VAL A 19 -3.56 14.47 11.01
N GLU A 20 -3.74 15.22 12.10
CA GLU A 20 -5.05 15.77 12.49
C GLU A 20 -5.56 16.75 11.45
N GLU A 21 -4.75 17.70 10.99
CA GLU A 21 -5.09 18.63 9.91
C GLU A 21 -5.48 17.88 8.62
N PHE A 22 -4.76 16.81 8.30
CA PHE A 22 -5.11 15.94 7.19
C PHE A 22 -6.47 15.26 7.38
N LEU A 23 -6.77 14.76 8.59
CA LEU A 23 -8.03 14.09 8.93
C LEU A 23 -9.21 15.05 9.12
N ASP A 24 -8.96 16.35 9.30
CA ASP A 24 -9.99 17.40 9.40
C ASP A 24 -10.30 18.04 8.04
N THR A 25 -9.33 18.03 7.11
CA THR A 25 -9.51 18.53 5.74
C THR A 25 -10.59 17.73 4.99
N SER A 26 -11.31 18.31 4.03
CA SER A 26 -12.31 17.56 3.26
C SER A 26 -11.69 16.38 2.47
N ILE A 27 -12.41 15.26 2.36
CA ILE A 27 -11.85 13.99 1.85
C ILE A 27 -11.28 14.12 0.42
N GLU A 28 -11.88 14.94 -0.44
CA GLU A 28 -11.44 15.21 -1.81
C GLU A 28 -10.12 15.99 -1.89
N LYS A 29 -9.73 16.65 -0.80
CA LYS A 29 -8.45 17.36 -0.64
C LYS A 29 -7.37 16.51 0.04
N ARG A 30 -7.71 15.30 0.51
CA ARG A 30 -6.77 14.36 1.13
C ARG A 30 -6.11 13.47 0.09
N ILE A 31 -4.78 13.53 0.03
CA ILE A 31 -3.93 12.67 -0.80
C ILE A 31 -3.10 11.76 0.10
N PHE A 32 -3.21 10.45 -0.08
CA PHE A 32 -2.17 9.53 0.41
C PHE A 32 -1.10 9.38 -0.67
N LEU A 33 0.16 9.59 -0.30
CA LEU A 33 1.30 9.43 -1.21
C LEU A 33 2.00 8.10 -0.96
N ILE A 34 1.86 7.18 -1.91
CA ILE A 34 2.67 5.96 -1.98
C ILE A 34 4.06 6.34 -2.50
N SER A 35 5.11 5.97 -1.78
CA SER A 35 6.49 6.08 -2.27
C SER A 35 7.41 5.09 -1.54
N SER A 36 8.64 4.95 -2.02
CA SER A 36 9.71 4.26 -1.28
C SER A 36 9.97 4.99 0.04
N VAL A 37 10.07 4.23 1.13
CA VAL A 37 10.50 4.75 2.44
C VAL A 37 11.92 4.31 2.74
N ARG A 38 12.19 3.00 2.63
CA ARG A 38 13.50 2.42 2.96
C ARG A 38 14.35 2.29 1.71
N GLY A 39 15.61 2.71 1.80
CA GLY A 39 16.55 2.65 0.69
C GLY A 39 16.28 3.66 -0.43
N ALA A 40 15.39 4.64 -0.21
CA ALA A 40 15.19 5.73 -1.14
C ALA A 40 16.47 6.57 -1.23
N ALA A 41 16.91 6.84 -2.46
CA ALA A 41 18.09 7.68 -2.68
C ALA A 41 17.80 9.14 -2.25
N PRO A 42 18.80 9.91 -1.78
CA PRO A 42 18.57 11.31 -1.38
C PRO A 42 17.92 12.18 -2.46
N ASP A 43 18.23 11.94 -3.74
CA ASP A 43 17.63 12.66 -4.86
C ASP A 43 16.16 12.26 -5.09
N GLU A 44 15.80 10.98 -4.89
CA GLU A 44 14.40 10.50 -4.88
C GLU A 44 13.61 11.20 -3.78
N ILE A 45 14.16 11.26 -2.56
CA ILE A 45 13.53 11.96 -1.43
C ILE A 45 13.32 13.44 -1.75
N ALA A 46 14.33 14.13 -2.29
CA ALA A 46 14.21 15.54 -2.67
C ALA A 46 13.10 15.78 -3.71
N LYS A 47 12.96 14.88 -4.69
CA LYS A 47 11.88 14.93 -5.69
C LYS A 47 10.51 14.69 -5.07
N VAL A 48 10.40 13.76 -4.12
CA VAL A 48 9.17 13.50 -3.36
C VAL A 48 8.76 14.73 -2.56
N ILE A 49 9.68 15.36 -1.83
CA ILE A 49 9.39 16.58 -1.05
C ILE A 49 8.93 17.71 -1.97
N LYS A 50 9.65 17.97 -3.06
CA LYS A 50 9.25 18.99 -4.05
C LYS A 50 7.84 18.71 -4.62
N TYR A 51 7.50 17.44 -4.84
CA TYR A 51 6.17 17.05 -5.28
C TYR A 51 5.10 17.34 -4.22
N ILE A 52 5.37 16.99 -2.95
CA ILE A 52 4.48 17.28 -1.82
C ILE A 52 4.23 18.79 -1.71
N ASP A 53 5.28 19.62 -1.77
CA ASP A 53 5.15 21.07 -1.67
C ASP A 53 4.29 21.65 -2.81
N SER A 54 4.49 21.15 -4.04
CA SER A 54 3.67 21.51 -5.19
C SER A 54 2.20 21.13 -5.03
N ILE A 55 1.90 20.04 -4.32
CA ILE A 55 0.53 19.59 -4.06
C ILE A 55 -0.09 20.43 -2.94
N LYS A 56 0.66 20.67 -1.85
CA LYS A 56 0.23 21.51 -0.72
C LYS A 56 -0.05 22.95 -1.17
N SER A 57 0.75 23.53 -2.06
CA SER A 57 0.51 24.88 -2.61
C SER A 57 -0.78 25.01 -3.43
N ARG A 58 -1.38 23.90 -3.85
CA ARG A 58 -2.69 23.84 -4.52
C ARG A 58 -3.86 23.61 -3.55
N GLY A 59 -3.61 23.67 -2.24
CA GLY A 59 -4.64 23.54 -1.19
C GLY A 59 -5.03 22.10 -0.88
N PHE A 60 -4.20 21.11 -1.22
CA PHE A 60 -4.37 19.72 -0.83
C PHE A 60 -3.55 19.39 0.42
N GLN A 61 -4.03 18.46 1.25
CA GLN A 61 -3.23 17.85 2.31
C GLN A 61 -2.67 16.52 1.83
N VAL A 62 -1.40 16.27 2.17
CA VAL A 62 -0.70 15.06 1.73
C VAL A 62 -0.25 14.27 2.94
N TYR A 63 -0.70 13.02 3.04
CA TYR A 63 -0.14 12.07 3.98
C TYR A 63 1.02 11.30 3.32
N TYR A 64 2.24 11.52 3.82
CA TYR A 64 3.46 10.85 3.38
C TYR A 64 3.97 9.89 4.48
N PRO A 65 3.89 8.55 4.29
CA PRO A 65 4.21 7.58 5.35
C PRO A 65 5.60 7.68 5.96
N SER A 66 6.62 8.12 5.20
CA SER A 66 7.97 8.31 5.74
C SER A 66 8.03 9.39 6.82
N ARG A 67 7.13 10.38 6.75
CA ARG A 67 7.01 11.49 7.71
C ARG A 67 5.99 11.19 8.80
N HIS A 68 4.80 10.74 8.41
CA HIS A 68 3.64 10.70 9.30
C HIS A 68 3.38 9.35 9.97
N THR A 69 3.75 8.24 9.34
CA THR A 69 3.59 6.92 9.97
C THR A 69 4.76 6.66 10.90
N PHE A 70 4.53 6.10 12.09
CA PHE A 70 5.61 5.73 13.00
C PHE A 70 6.43 4.57 12.43
N GLN A 71 7.50 4.90 11.70
CA GLN A 71 8.34 3.92 10.99
C GLN A 71 9.26 3.13 11.92
N ASP A 72 9.56 3.62 13.13
CA ASP A 72 10.44 2.95 14.08
C ASP A 72 9.71 2.03 15.07
N THR A 73 8.74 1.28 14.55
CA THR A 73 8.05 0.23 15.32
C THR A 73 8.65 -1.15 15.02
N PRO A 74 8.66 -2.09 15.98
CA PRO A 74 8.98 -3.48 15.68
C PRO A 74 7.90 -4.20 14.85
N SER A 75 6.65 -3.71 14.85
CA SER A 75 5.52 -4.38 14.18
C SER A 75 5.25 -3.83 12.78
N VAL A 76 5.38 -4.68 11.76
CA VAL A 76 5.04 -4.29 10.38
C VAL A 76 3.53 -4.13 10.24
N LEU A 77 2.73 -4.95 10.94
CA LEU A 77 1.28 -4.86 10.94
C LEU A 77 0.77 -3.49 11.42
N THR A 78 1.46 -2.86 12.36
CA THR A 78 1.11 -1.50 12.84
C THR A 78 1.24 -0.47 11.71
N ILE A 79 2.35 -0.48 10.97
CA ILE A 79 2.57 0.41 9.81
C ILE A 79 1.51 0.15 8.74
N MET A 80 1.28 -1.11 8.41
CA MET A 80 0.31 -1.50 7.39
C MET A 80 -1.12 -1.11 7.77
N ASN A 81 -1.52 -1.26 9.03
CA ASN A 81 -2.82 -0.80 9.52
C ASN A 81 -2.97 0.72 9.42
N THR A 82 -1.94 1.49 9.79
CA THR A 82 -1.95 2.95 9.61
C THR A 82 -2.11 3.32 8.13
N ASN A 83 -1.32 2.73 7.24
CA ASN A 83 -1.40 3.01 5.80
C ASN A 83 -2.78 2.64 5.23
N LYS A 84 -3.31 1.45 5.57
CA LYS A 84 -4.65 1.01 5.17
C LYS A 84 -5.73 2.00 5.61
N TYR A 85 -5.68 2.44 6.88
CA TYR A 85 -6.62 3.42 7.41
C TYR A 85 -6.57 4.72 6.61
N ILE A 86 -5.38 5.26 6.36
CA ILE A 86 -5.23 6.52 5.63
C ILE A 86 -5.64 6.37 4.15
N ILE A 87 -5.30 5.27 3.48
CA ILE A 87 -5.76 4.99 2.11
C ILE A 87 -7.30 5.01 2.05
N LYS A 88 -7.97 4.32 2.98
CA LYS A 88 -9.44 4.27 3.04
C LYS A 88 -10.05 5.66 3.24
N HIS A 89 -9.42 6.52 4.04
CA HIS A 89 -9.90 7.87 4.36
C HIS A 89 -9.33 8.99 3.46
N SER A 90 -8.61 8.63 2.38
CA SER A 90 -8.15 9.57 1.36
C SER A 90 -9.10 9.60 0.17
N GLY A 91 -9.37 10.78 -0.39
CA GLY A 91 -10.13 10.92 -1.63
C GLY A 91 -9.29 10.64 -2.88
N LYS A 92 -7.97 10.81 -2.78
CA LYS A 92 -7.01 10.60 -3.88
C LYS A 92 -5.81 9.80 -3.41
N ILE A 93 -5.29 8.95 -4.27
CA ILE A 93 -4.05 8.22 -4.03
C ILE A 93 -3.06 8.61 -5.12
N HIS A 94 -1.92 9.15 -4.71
CA HIS A 94 -0.83 9.48 -5.61
C HIS A 94 0.31 8.48 -5.37
N ILE A 95 1.04 8.11 -6.43
CA ILE A 95 2.21 7.24 -6.31
C ILE A 95 3.43 7.91 -6.94
N PHE A 96 4.48 8.09 -6.12
CA PHE A 96 5.83 8.33 -6.60
C PHE A 96 6.47 6.95 -6.80
N TYR A 97 6.36 6.43 -8.03
CA TYR A 97 6.61 5.03 -8.32
C TYR A 97 8.10 4.73 -8.41
N ASN A 98 8.54 3.74 -7.62
CA ASN A 98 9.83 3.09 -7.72
C ASN A 98 9.58 1.58 -7.87
N PRO A 99 9.98 0.96 -8.99
CA PRO A 99 9.71 -0.47 -9.24
C PRO A 99 10.43 -1.42 -8.26
N ALA A 100 11.43 -0.94 -7.50
CA ALA A 100 12.11 -1.74 -6.49
C ALA A 100 11.43 -1.72 -5.10
N SER A 101 10.44 -0.83 -4.89
CA SER A 101 9.77 -0.68 -3.60
C SER A 101 8.70 -1.75 -3.40
N GLU A 102 9.03 -2.81 -2.65
CA GLU A 102 8.09 -3.86 -2.27
C GLU A 102 6.89 -3.30 -1.47
N GLY A 103 7.13 -2.36 -0.56
CA GLY A 103 6.07 -1.73 0.23
C GLY A 103 5.07 -0.97 -0.64
N SER A 104 5.57 -0.26 -1.66
CA SER A 104 4.70 0.43 -2.62
C SER A 104 3.81 -0.53 -3.41
N VAL A 105 4.27 -1.76 -3.68
CA VAL A 105 3.46 -2.79 -4.36
C VAL A 105 2.31 -3.27 -3.45
N VAL A 106 2.57 -3.44 -2.16
CA VAL A 106 1.52 -3.80 -1.19
C VAL A 106 0.50 -2.66 -1.04
N ASP A 107 0.95 -1.41 -0.91
CA ASP A 107 0.07 -0.23 -0.86
C ASP A 107 -0.76 -0.07 -2.16
N LEU A 108 -0.18 -0.41 -3.31
CA LEU A 108 -0.88 -0.42 -4.59
C LEU A 108 -1.99 -1.48 -4.64
N GLY A 109 -1.74 -2.67 -4.06
CA GLY A 109 -2.76 -3.71 -3.88
C GLY A 109 -3.92 -3.22 -3.01
N MET A 110 -3.63 -2.59 -1.85
CA MET A 110 -4.67 -2.00 -0.99
C MET A 110 -5.48 -0.92 -1.71
N THR A 111 -4.79 -0.05 -2.46
CA THR A 111 -5.39 1.01 -3.28
C THR A 111 -6.34 0.44 -4.33
N PHE A 112 -5.94 -0.66 -4.97
CA PHE A 112 -6.74 -1.34 -5.98
C PHE A 112 -7.97 -2.05 -5.39
N ALA A 113 -7.80 -2.74 -4.26
CA ALA A 113 -8.92 -3.35 -3.52
C ALA A 113 -9.98 -2.29 -3.15
N ASN A 114 -9.53 -1.15 -2.61
CA ASN A 114 -10.38 -0.04 -2.19
C ASN A 114 -10.93 0.84 -3.34
N GLN A 115 -10.75 0.43 -4.60
CA GLN A 115 -11.24 1.15 -5.79
C GLN A 115 -10.80 2.62 -5.86
N LYS A 116 -9.64 2.94 -5.29
CA LYS A 116 -9.17 4.32 -5.21
C LYS A 116 -8.54 4.76 -6.53
N LYS A 117 -8.85 5.97 -6.99
CA LYS A 117 -8.17 6.55 -8.16
C LYS A 117 -6.68 6.75 -7.86
N LEU A 118 -5.84 6.29 -8.78
CA LEU A 118 -4.39 6.42 -8.71
C LEU A 118 -3.92 7.54 -9.65
N THR A 119 -3.02 8.41 -9.16
CA THR A 119 -2.29 9.39 -9.97
C THR A 119 -0.79 9.09 -9.91
N LEU A 120 -0.12 9.04 -11.05
CA LEU A 120 1.34 8.87 -11.12
C LEU A 120 2.04 10.22 -10.93
N ALA A 121 2.86 10.35 -9.89
CA ALA A 121 3.55 11.59 -9.52
C ALA A 121 4.83 11.85 -10.34
N ASN A 122 5.47 10.79 -10.85
CA ASN A 122 6.75 10.80 -11.55
C ASN A 122 6.66 10.05 -12.89
N PRO A 123 5.85 10.51 -13.85
CA PRO A 123 5.52 9.78 -15.08
C PRO A 123 6.73 9.45 -15.97
N GLU A 124 7.85 10.16 -15.81
CA GLU A 124 9.10 9.89 -16.50
C GLU A 124 9.66 8.49 -16.24
N VAL A 125 9.38 7.89 -15.08
CA VAL A 125 9.86 6.54 -14.72
C VAL A 125 9.28 5.45 -15.62
N LEU A 126 8.13 5.71 -16.27
CA LEU A 126 7.42 4.77 -17.14
C LEU A 126 7.61 5.04 -18.65
N ARG A 127 8.59 5.88 -19.02
CA ARG A 127 8.90 6.18 -20.42
C ARG A 127 9.72 5.08 -21.12
N ASN A 128 10.37 4.20 -20.37
CA ASN A 128 11.15 3.09 -20.92
C ASN A 128 10.24 2.07 -21.64
N LYS A 129 10.73 1.50 -22.75
CA LYS A 129 9.96 0.54 -23.57
C LYS A 129 9.80 -0.84 -22.91
N LEU A 130 10.75 -1.24 -22.06
CA LEU A 130 10.74 -2.53 -21.35
C LEU A 130 10.22 -2.32 -19.93
N LEU A 131 8.90 -2.24 -19.81
CA LEU A 131 8.22 -2.18 -18.52
C LEU A 131 7.95 -3.60 -18.03
N ASP A 132 8.23 -3.86 -16.75
CA ASP A 132 7.69 -5.05 -16.09
C ASP A 132 6.16 -4.96 -15.97
N TYR A 133 5.52 -6.09 -15.63
CA TYR A 133 4.07 -6.18 -15.61
C TYR A 133 3.42 -5.24 -14.57
N ILE A 134 4.08 -4.98 -13.44
CA ILE A 134 3.60 -4.01 -12.44
C ILE A 134 3.71 -2.58 -12.96
N SER A 135 4.81 -2.24 -13.63
CA SER A 135 5.01 -0.91 -14.20
C SER A 135 4.00 -0.62 -15.30
N LEU A 136 3.66 -1.64 -16.11
CA LEU A 136 2.56 -1.57 -17.07
C LEU A 136 1.21 -1.40 -16.36
N PHE A 137 0.97 -2.14 -15.28
CA PHE A 137 -0.24 -2.00 -14.47
C PHE A 137 -0.37 -0.58 -13.91
N VAL A 138 0.67 -0.04 -13.28
CA VAL A 138 0.70 1.34 -12.73
C VAL A 138 0.38 2.35 -13.83
N LYS A 139 1.02 2.23 -15.00
CA LYS A 139 0.77 3.11 -16.16
C LYS A 139 -0.70 3.11 -16.57
N LYS A 140 -1.32 1.93 -16.67
CA LYS A 140 -2.72 1.80 -17.09
C LYS A 140 -3.68 2.26 -15.99
N TYR A 141 -3.38 1.94 -14.73
CA TYR A 141 -4.19 2.33 -13.59
C TYR A 141 -4.21 3.85 -13.41
N SER A 142 -3.04 4.50 -13.52
CA SER A 142 -2.93 5.95 -13.38
C SER A 142 -3.59 6.72 -14.53
N ASN A 143 -3.68 6.12 -15.71
CA ASN A 143 -4.36 6.72 -16.86
C ASN A 143 -5.86 6.41 -16.90
N HIS A 144 -6.39 5.67 -15.91
CA HIS A 144 -7.78 5.21 -15.88
C HIS A 144 -8.18 4.40 -17.12
N THR A 145 -7.23 3.65 -17.69
CA THR A 145 -7.44 2.79 -18.86
C THR A 145 -7.42 1.31 -18.54
N LEU A 146 -7.62 0.90 -17.28
CA LEU A 146 -7.70 -0.52 -16.95
C LEU A 146 -8.96 -1.13 -17.57
N LYS A 147 -8.77 -2.05 -18.51
CA LYS A 147 -9.84 -2.81 -19.15
C LYS A 147 -9.47 -4.28 -19.21
N TYR A 148 -10.47 -5.15 -19.19
CA TYR A 148 -10.28 -6.57 -19.48
C TYR A 148 -9.72 -6.76 -20.91
N GLY A 149 -8.88 -7.77 -21.09
CA GLY A 149 -8.28 -8.14 -22.39
C GLY A 149 -6.99 -7.41 -22.74
N GLU A 150 -6.52 -6.50 -21.89
CA GLU A 150 -5.42 -5.59 -22.21
C GLU A 150 -4.03 -6.04 -21.76
N SER A 151 -3.95 -6.87 -20.71
CA SER A 151 -2.75 -7.61 -20.34
C SER A 151 -3.12 -8.80 -19.45
N THR A 152 -2.31 -9.85 -19.48
CA THR A 152 -2.52 -11.04 -18.64
C THR A 152 -2.54 -10.69 -17.15
N PHE A 153 -1.68 -9.76 -16.71
CA PHE A 153 -1.63 -9.34 -15.32
C PHE A 153 -2.85 -8.53 -14.88
N VAL A 154 -3.35 -7.59 -15.70
CA VAL A 154 -4.54 -6.79 -15.35
C VAL A 154 -5.76 -7.68 -15.19
N ASN A 155 -5.98 -8.61 -16.12
CA ASN A 155 -7.08 -9.57 -16.05
C ASN A 155 -6.98 -10.41 -14.77
N LYS A 156 -5.78 -10.95 -14.51
CA LYS A 156 -5.51 -11.76 -13.31
C LYS A 156 -5.82 -10.99 -12.02
N MET A 157 -5.44 -9.71 -11.92
CA MET A 157 -5.73 -8.90 -10.73
C MET A 157 -7.21 -8.54 -10.60
N LEU A 158 -7.94 -8.35 -11.71
CA LEU A 158 -9.39 -8.11 -11.68
C LEU A 158 -10.16 -9.36 -11.24
N GLU A 159 -9.81 -10.52 -11.78
CA GLU A 159 -10.36 -11.82 -11.39
C GLU A 159 -10.06 -12.12 -9.92
N GLU A 160 -8.82 -11.93 -9.50
CA GLU A 160 -8.41 -12.14 -8.11
C GLU A 160 -9.14 -11.19 -7.15
N LYS A 161 -9.31 -9.92 -7.54
CA LYS A 161 -10.10 -8.97 -6.76
C LYS A 161 -11.54 -9.45 -6.58
N GLN A 162 -12.19 -9.94 -7.64
CA GLN A 162 -13.54 -10.50 -7.55
C GLN A 162 -13.57 -11.73 -6.63
N ARG A 163 -12.60 -12.64 -6.79
CA ARG A 163 -12.46 -13.83 -5.94
C ARG A 163 -12.31 -13.46 -4.46
N LEU A 164 -11.46 -12.49 -4.13
CA LEU A 164 -11.24 -12.06 -2.74
C LEU A 164 -12.51 -11.50 -2.08
N THR A 165 -13.44 -10.89 -2.83
CA THR A 165 -14.70 -10.38 -2.25
C THR A 165 -15.68 -11.47 -1.80
N THR A 166 -15.45 -12.73 -2.17
CA THR A 166 -16.32 -13.87 -1.82
C THR A 166 -15.70 -14.79 -0.79
N LEU A 167 -14.51 -14.48 -0.27
CA LEU A 167 -13.82 -15.30 0.71
C LEU A 167 -14.14 -14.83 2.13
N ASP A 168 -14.28 -15.78 3.04
CA ASP A 168 -14.27 -15.50 4.47
C ASP A 168 -12.83 -15.37 5.01
N GLU A 169 -11.87 -16.02 4.34
CA GLU A 169 -10.45 -16.05 4.71
C GLU A 169 -9.56 -16.18 3.47
N TYR A 170 -8.40 -15.53 3.49
CA TYR A 170 -7.35 -15.66 2.48
C TYR A 170 -6.19 -16.51 2.99
N VAL A 171 -6.23 -17.81 2.67
CA VAL A 171 -5.12 -18.74 2.90
C VAL A 171 -4.07 -18.56 1.81
N VAL A 172 -2.83 -18.22 2.20
CA VAL A 172 -1.73 -17.93 1.28
C VAL A 172 -0.56 -18.91 1.46
N THR A 173 -0.06 -19.43 0.35
CA THR A 173 1.24 -20.10 0.28
C THR A 173 2.29 -19.08 -0.13
N TRP A 174 3.15 -18.68 0.81
CA TRP A 174 4.16 -17.66 0.55
C TRP A 174 5.41 -18.28 -0.08
N ASN A 175 5.69 -17.92 -1.33
CA ASN A 175 6.84 -18.42 -2.11
C ASN A 175 7.92 -17.34 -2.32
N GLY A 176 7.97 -16.34 -1.44
CA GLY A 176 8.92 -15.24 -1.50
C GLY A 176 8.36 -13.96 -2.11
N ARG A 177 9.26 -13.02 -2.42
CA ARG A 177 8.93 -11.60 -2.66
C ARG A 177 8.61 -11.27 -4.12
N ASN A 178 7.92 -12.15 -4.84
CA ASN A 178 7.48 -11.80 -6.18
C ASN A 178 6.39 -10.71 -6.09
N LYS A 179 6.37 -9.80 -7.06
CA LYS A 179 5.50 -8.61 -6.98
C LYS A 179 4.01 -8.95 -7.08
N GLU A 180 3.67 -10.08 -7.71
CA GLU A 180 2.28 -10.52 -7.77
C GLU A 180 1.76 -10.90 -6.38
N ASP A 181 2.49 -11.70 -5.61
CA ASP A 181 2.09 -12.10 -4.26
C ASP A 181 2.05 -10.91 -3.31
N LEU A 182 2.98 -9.96 -3.44
CA LEU A 182 2.94 -8.69 -2.70
C LEU A 182 1.66 -7.88 -3.01
N PHE A 183 1.29 -7.81 -4.29
CA PHE A 183 0.09 -7.10 -4.71
C PHE A 183 -1.17 -7.78 -4.17
N LYS A 184 -1.25 -9.11 -4.27
CA LYS A 184 -2.37 -9.91 -3.74
C LYS A 184 -2.50 -9.79 -2.23
N LEU A 185 -1.39 -9.85 -1.50
CA LEU A 185 -1.34 -9.60 -0.07
C LEU A 185 -1.91 -8.21 0.26
N GLY A 186 -1.51 -7.19 -0.49
CA GLY A 186 -2.07 -5.85 -0.38
C GLY A 186 -3.57 -5.81 -0.62
N MET A 187 -4.08 -6.52 -1.64
CA MET A 187 -5.52 -6.58 -1.91
C MET A 187 -6.29 -7.26 -0.79
N ALA A 188 -5.88 -8.46 -0.37
CA ALA A 188 -6.55 -9.21 0.69
C ALA A 188 -6.58 -8.42 2.00
N PHE A 189 -5.45 -7.80 2.36
CA PHE A 189 -5.38 -6.96 3.55
C PHE A 189 -6.23 -5.69 3.42
N GLY A 190 -6.29 -5.11 2.22
CA GLY A 190 -7.14 -3.95 1.91
C GLY A 190 -8.65 -4.24 1.97
N PHE A 191 -9.05 -5.51 1.82
CA PHE A 191 -10.42 -5.99 2.03
C PHE A 191 -10.72 -6.41 3.48
N ASP A 192 -9.78 -6.20 4.40
CA ASP A 192 -9.93 -6.61 5.80
C ASP A 192 -10.14 -8.14 5.98
N LEU A 193 -9.67 -8.96 5.03
CA LEU A 193 -9.75 -10.42 5.14
C LEU A 193 -8.81 -10.94 6.24
N PRO A 194 -9.23 -11.96 7.01
CA PRO A 194 -8.30 -12.83 7.72
C PRO A 194 -7.28 -13.42 6.75
N ILE A 195 -6.00 -13.39 7.10
CA ILE A 195 -4.91 -13.91 6.27
C ILE A 195 -4.12 -14.94 7.07
N VAL A 196 -4.04 -16.16 6.54
CA VAL A 196 -3.42 -17.33 7.20
C VAL A 196 -2.35 -17.93 6.29
N LEU A 197 -1.22 -18.33 6.86
CA LEU A 197 -0.10 -18.93 6.13
C LEU A 197 -0.31 -20.45 5.99
N ALA A 198 -0.50 -20.94 4.77
CA ALA A 198 -0.57 -22.38 4.49
C ALA A 198 0.77 -23.10 4.74
N ASN A 199 1.88 -22.39 4.55
CA ASN A 199 3.24 -22.91 4.66
C ASN A 199 4.08 -22.15 5.71
N LYS A 200 3.47 -21.85 6.87
CA LYS A 200 4.10 -21.09 7.96
C LYS A 200 5.54 -21.52 8.28
N LYS A 201 5.79 -22.83 8.31
CA LYS A 201 7.12 -23.41 8.61
C LYS A 201 8.22 -23.02 7.61
N ASP A 202 7.84 -22.63 6.40
CA ASP A 202 8.76 -22.25 5.32
C ASP A 202 8.98 -20.71 5.27
N VAL A 203 8.20 -19.94 6.05
CA VAL A 203 8.32 -18.48 6.11
C VAL A 203 9.21 -18.08 7.28
N VAL A 204 10.41 -17.61 6.95
CA VAL A 204 11.44 -17.25 7.94
C VAL A 204 11.28 -15.79 8.36
N GLN A 205 11.23 -15.55 9.66
CA GLN A 205 11.28 -14.20 10.22
C GLN A 205 12.61 -13.53 9.88
N THR A 206 12.57 -12.28 9.43
CA THR A 206 13.76 -11.50 9.09
C THR A 206 14.07 -10.45 10.15
N GLU A 207 15.34 -10.06 10.28
CA GLU A 207 15.76 -9.01 11.24
C GLU A 207 15.15 -7.64 10.96
N LYS A 208 14.87 -7.34 9.69
CA LYS A 208 14.31 -6.07 9.24
C LYS A 208 12.82 -6.23 8.94
N LYS A 209 12.09 -5.11 8.92
CA LYS A 209 10.68 -5.08 8.47
C LYS A 209 10.56 -5.71 7.08
N SER A 210 9.64 -6.64 6.89
CA SER A 210 9.53 -7.39 5.65
C SER A 210 8.11 -7.90 5.43
N PRO A 211 7.76 -8.28 4.19
CA PRO A 211 6.52 -9.00 3.90
C PRO A 211 6.40 -10.30 4.71
N GLU A 212 7.51 -11.02 4.95
CA GLU A 212 7.52 -12.23 5.77
C GLU A 212 7.08 -11.96 7.21
N ASN A 213 7.68 -10.94 7.85
CA ASN A 213 7.31 -10.56 9.22
C ASN A 213 5.85 -10.11 9.29
N PHE A 214 5.37 -9.38 8.28
CA PHE A 214 3.98 -8.96 8.19
C PHE A 214 3.01 -10.15 8.11
N LEU A 215 3.30 -11.14 7.27
CA LEU A 215 2.49 -12.35 7.15
C LEU A 215 2.51 -13.18 8.43
N LEU A 216 3.66 -13.32 9.09
CA LEU A 216 3.77 -14.02 10.37
C LEU A 216 2.93 -13.33 11.47
N GLU A 217 2.92 -11.99 11.51
CA GLU A 217 2.07 -11.22 12.42
C GLU A 217 0.57 -11.40 12.11
N LEU A 218 0.19 -11.45 10.82
CA LEU A 218 -1.19 -11.71 10.40
C LEU A 218 -1.64 -13.14 10.76
N ASP A 219 -0.83 -14.14 10.40
CA ASP A 219 -1.11 -15.55 10.70
C ASP A 219 -1.27 -15.77 12.21
N ALA A 220 -0.36 -15.24 13.04
CA ALA A 220 -0.48 -15.35 14.49
C ALA A 220 -1.79 -14.76 15.03
N ARG A 221 -2.32 -13.71 14.39
CA ARG A 221 -3.59 -13.07 14.77
C ARG A 221 -4.82 -13.91 14.41
N TYR A 222 -4.79 -14.66 13.31
CA TYR A 222 -5.97 -15.32 12.77
C TYR A 222 -5.97 -16.84 12.95
N SER A 223 -4.82 -17.51 12.97
CA SER A 223 -4.69 -18.97 13.10
C SER A 223 -4.99 -19.51 14.50
N SER A 224 -5.39 -18.65 15.43
CA SER A 224 -5.79 -19.01 16.81
C SER A 224 -7.31 -19.07 17.00
N LYS A 225 -8.08 -18.82 15.93
CA LYS A 225 -9.56 -18.92 15.92
C LYS A 225 -9.99 -20.26 15.34
#